data_AF-A0A661V8T6-F1
#
_entry.id   AF-A0A661V8T6-F1
#
_cell.length_a   1.000
_cell.length_b   1.000
_cell.length_c   1.000
_cell.angle_alpha   90.00
_cell.angle_beta   90.00
_cell.angle_gamma   90.00
#
_symmetry.space_group_name_H-M   'P 1'
#
loop_
_entity.id
_entity.type
_entity.pdbx_description
1 polymer ?
#
loop_
_entity_poly.entity_id
_entity_poly.type
_entity_poly.pdbx_seq_one_letter_code
_entity_poly.pdbx_strand_id
1 'polypeptide(L)' 'MPKLAITGKGGVGKTTLASVLARLYAAGGHTVLAIDADPDANLGAALGISAEELSHITPIAQLEE' A
#
# COMPACT_ATOMS: atom_id res chain seq x y z
N MET A 1 -8.86 -2.40 -16.75
CA MET A 1 -7.73 -2.11 -15.85
C MET A 1 -7.49 -3.34 -14.98
N PRO A 2 -6.26 -3.86 -14.88
CA PRO A 2 -5.97 -5.06 -14.08
C PRO A 2 -6.16 -4.77 -12.59
N LYS A 3 -6.62 -5.77 -11.84
CA LYS A 3 -6.71 -5.78 -10.38
C LYS A 3 -5.74 -6.85 -9.88
N LEU A 4 -4.82 -6.48 -8.99
CA LEU A 4 -3.78 -7.37 -8.49
C LEU A 4 -3.95 -7.56 -6.98
N ALA A 5 -3.94 -8.80 -6.53
CA ALA A 5 -3.93 -9.16 -5.12
C ALA A 5 -2.64 -9.94 -4.82
N ILE A 6 -1.84 -9.45 -3.88
CA ILE A 6 -0.57 -10.08 -3.48
C ILE A 6 -0.80 -10.79 -2.14
N THR A 7 -0.66 -12.12 -2.13
CA THR A 7 -0.90 -12.98 -0.96
C THR A 7 0.29 -13.87 -0.65
N GLY A 8 0.35 -14.43 0.56
CA GLY A 8 1.43 -15.30 1.03
C GLY A 8 1.62 -15.23 2.55
N LYS A 9 2.50 -16.09 3.08
CA LYS A 9 2.81 -16.14 4.53
C LYS A 9 3.49 -14.84 5.02
N GLY A 10 3.66 -14.71 6.34
CA GLY A 10 4.43 -13.61 6.94
C GLY A 10 5.89 -13.58 6.44
N GLY A 11 6.45 -12.38 6.26
CA GLY A 11 7.87 -12.19 5.94
C GLY A 11 8.35 -12.55 4.53
N VAL A 12 7.48 -12.95 3.59
CA VAL A 12 7.90 -13.28 2.20
C VAL A 12 8.07 -12.07 1.27
N GLY A 13 8.00 -10.85 1.79
CA GLY A 13 8.20 -9.63 1.00
C GLY A 13 6.97 -9.14 0.21
N LYS A 14 5.75 -9.53 0.63
CA LYS A 14 4.49 -9.13 -0.04
C LYS A 14 4.37 -7.62 -0.18
N THR A 15 4.56 -6.89 0.92
CA THR A 15 4.45 -5.43 0.98
C THR A 15 5.50 -4.76 0.10
N THR A 16 6.73 -5.30 0.09
CA THR A 16 7.80 -4.83 -0.78
C THR A 16 7.45 -5.02 -2.26
N LEU A 17 6.94 -6.19 -2.64
CA LEU A 17 6.51 -6.44 -4.01
C LEU A 17 5.35 -5.52 -4.41
N ALA A 18 4.36 -5.37 -3.53
CA ALA A 18 3.21 -4.50 -3.76
C ALA A 18 3.64 -3.03 -3.95
N SER A 19 4.55 -2.51 -3.11
CA SER A 19 5.02 -1.12 -3.21
C SER A 19 5.84 -0.87 -4.47
N VAL A 20 6.69 -1.83 -4.86
CA VAL A 20 7.46 -1.76 -6.11
C VAL A 20 6.54 -1.77 -7.33
N LEU A 21 5.57 -2.69 -7.38
CA LEU A 21 4.60 -2.74 -8.48
C LEU A 21 3.81 -1.42 -8.57
N ALA A 22 3.29 -0.92 -7.45
CA ALA A 22 2.56 0.33 -7.40
C ALA A 22 3.39 1.51 -7.95
N ARG A 23 4.66 1.62 -7.53
CA ARG A 23 5.58 2.65 -8.04
C ARG A 23 5.86 2.51 -9.53
N LEU A 24 6.08 1.29 -10.03
CA LEU A 24 6.35 1.04 -11.44
C LEU A 24 5.15 1.39 -12.33
N TYR A 25 3.94 1.02 -11.91
CA TYR A 25 2.72 1.39 -12.64
C TYR A 25 2.49 2.91 -12.64
N ALA A 26 2.69 3.57 -11.49
CA ALA A 26 2.58 5.01 -11.39
C ALA A 26 3.62 5.72 -12.28
N ALA A 27 4.87 5.26 -12.29
CA ALA A 27 5.94 5.78 -13.16
C ALA A 27 5.64 5.57 -14.66
N GLY A 28 4.87 4.53 -14.99
CA GLY A 28 4.35 4.29 -16.34
C GLY A 28 3.18 5.17 -16.76
N GLY A 29 2.75 6.12 -15.91
CA GLY A 29 1.63 7.03 -16.19
C GLY A 29 0.24 6.46 -15.86
N HIS A 30 0.18 5.34 -15.12
CA HIS A 30 -1.10 4.79 -14.69
C HIS A 30 -1.55 5.39 -13.35
N THR A 31 -2.85 5.66 -13.23
CA THR A 31 -3.46 5.91 -11.92
C THR A 31 -3.48 4.61 -11.11
N VAL A 32 -2.85 4.61 -9.94
CA VAL A 32 -2.73 3.44 -9.07
C VAL A 32 -3.47 3.69 -7.77
N LEU A 33 -4.36 2.77 -7.41
CA LEU A 33 -4.92 2.67 -6.07
C LEU A 33 -4.21 1.52 -5.34
N ALA A 34 -3.38 1.85 -4.36
CA ALA A 34 -2.71 0.88 -3.51
C ALA A 34 -3.51 0.69 -2.21
N ILE A 35 -3.80 -0.56 -1.84
CA ILE A 35 -4.58 -0.90 -0.65
C ILE A 35 -3.71 -1.81 0.22
N ASP A 36 -3.51 -1.42 1.48
CA ASP A 36 -2.94 -2.30 2.49
C ASP A 36 -4.08 -3.00 3.23
N ALA A 37 -4.06 -4.32 3.21
CA ALA A 37 -5.01 -5.16 3.94
C ALA A 37 -4.31 -5.95 5.07
N ASP A 38 -3.04 -5.64 5.35
CA ASP A 38 -2.29 -6.21 6.46
C ASP A 38 -2.53 -5.36 7.73
N PRO A 39 -2.89 -5.97 8.88
CA PRO A 39 -3.11 -5.24 10.12
C PRO A 39 -1.88 -4.45 10.60
N ASP A 40 -0.67 -4.84 10.20
CA ASP A 40 0.56 -4.14 10.57
C ASP A 40 0.82 -2.86 9.73
N ALA A 41 0.01 -2.59 8.69
CA ALA A 41 -0.05 -1.35 7.90
C ALA A 41 1.32 -0.77 7.45
N ASN A 42 2.12 -1.58 6.74
CA ASN A 42 3.48 -1.21 6.33
C ASN A 42 3.62 -0.64 4.90
N LEU A 43 2.54 -0.65 4.11
CA LEU A 43 2.61 -0.29 2.69
C LEU A 43 2.94 1.20 2.47
N GLY A 44 2.35 2.09 3.26
CA GLY A 44 2.58 3.53 3.12
C GLY A 44 4.03 3.92 3.36
N ALA A 45 4.65 3.37 4.41
CA ALA A 45 6.07 3.52 4.66
C ALA A 45 6.93 2.91 3.52
N ALA A 46 6.54 1.74 3.01
CA ALA A 46 7.22 1.10 1.89
C ALA A 46 7.09 1.88 0.55
N LEU A 47 6.09 2.75 0.43
CA LEU A 47 5.92 3.69 -0.69
C LEU A 47 6.71 4.98 -0.51
N GLY A 48 7.29 5.21 0.67
CA GLY A 48 8.11 6.39 0.99
C GLY A 48 7.32 7.55 1.61
N ILE A 49 6.10 7.33 2.10
CA ILE A 49 5.33 8.33 2.84
C ILE A 49 6.01 8.55 4.19
N SER A 50 6.15 9.81 4.61
CA SER A 50 6.79 10.13 5.89
C SER A 50 5.96 9.63 7.08
N ALA A 51 6.63 9.34 8.20
CA ALA A 51 5.94 8.92 9.43
C ALA A 51 4.95 9.98 9.94
N GLU A 52 5.26 11.27 9.72
CA GLU A 52 4.37 12.39 10.03
C GLU A 52 3.10 12.31 9.19
N GLU A 53 3.21 12.23 7.87
CA GLU A 53 2.05 12.09 6.97
C GLU A 53 1.22 10.84 7.30
N LEU A 54 1.87 9.70 7.56
CA LEU A 54 1.18 8.46 7.95
C LEU A 54 0.36 8.63 9.23
N SER A 55 0.84 9.42 10.19
CA SER A 55 0.12 9.66 11.46
C SER A 55 -1.20 10.43 11.29
N HIS A 56 -1.37 11.10 10.15
CA HIS A 56 -2.59 11.85 9.81
C HIS A 56 -3.57 11.06 8.94
N ILE A 57 -3.21 9.85 8.49
CA ILE A 57 -4.09 9.02 7.69
C ILE A 57 -5.05 8.26 8.61
N THR A 58 -6.34 8.50 8.46
CA THR A 58 -7.37 7.68 9.11
C THR A 58 -7.53 6.36 8.36
N PRO A 59 -7.31 5.20 9.01
CA PRO A 59 -7.59 3.91 8.40
C PRO A 59 -9.05 3.81 7.95
N ILE A 60 -9.31 3.18 6.81
CA ILE A 60 -10.67 3.02 6.27
C ILE A 60 -11.63 2.37 7.29
N ALA A 61 -11.12 1.44 8.11
CA ALA A 61 -11.90 0.78 9.15
C ALA A 61 -12.34 1.72 10.31
N GLN A 62 -11.83 2.94 10.36
CA GLN A 62 -12.08 3.94 11.41
C GLN A 62 -12.78 5.20 10.86
N LEU A 63 -13.18 5.21 9.60
CA LEU A 63 -13.98 6.31 9.04
C LEU A 63 -15.42 6.20 9.59
N GLU A 64 -15.89 7.26 10.27
CA GLU A 64 -17.30 7.43 10.61
C GLU A 64 -18.05 8.02 9.40
N GLU A 65 -19.32 7.63 9.21
CA GLU A 65 -20.18 8.08 8.09
C GLU A 65 -20.43 9.59 8.06
#